data_AF-A0A367WE20-F1
#
_entry.id   AF-A0A367WE20-F1
#
_cell.length_a   1.000
_cell.length_b   1.000
_cell.length_c   1.000
_cell.angle_alpha   90.00
_cell.angle_beta   90.00
_cell.angle_gamma   90.00
#
_symmetry.space_group_name_H-M   'P 1'
#
loop_
_entity.id
_entity.type
_entity.pdbx_description
1 polymer ?
#
loop_
_entity_poly.entity_id
_entity_poly.type
_entity_poly.pdbx_seq_one_letter_code
_entity_poly.pdbx_strand_id
1 'polypeptide(L)'
;MIAVGLVYVLPHSVNADETQNTLRSAVGQSAQYLAQNQTEAAALSLVEGGIDYWMADVGESLPEWVKRFEVETGVNSDGDFNWSVLTVQPLYQSDNLEHTFFTQLSQQRYDYLDLNRDVTNIGLGYRKLFADNTVLLGANTFFDWEWERQHKRAGFGVEAKWYGLDFTGNTYYGLGGASTKGLTGDTREEVLDGYDLELGAQVPYLPWLKVYGSRYVWDSERNNDDIKGWKTSLYADLHQNFSIEAGWQDDNFSEEEVFALVSFRFGFGAEEKGKKPVALSTAFVTDQAWEMRDMSTHTLDKVRRNNRIVVERVSSGVVITRGD
;
A
#
# COMPACT_ATOMS: atom_id res chain seq x y z
N MET A 1 -25.18 -4.67 -7.40
CA MET A 1 -24.73 -4.58 -8.81
C MET A 1 -23.88 -3.33 -8.97
N ILE A 2 -22.65 -3.38 -8.49
CA ILE A 2 -21.57 -2.45 -8.86
C ILE A 2 -20.45 -3.36 -9.34
N ALA A 3 -20.75 -4.02 -10.47
CA ALA A 3 -19.89 -4.99 -11.15
C ALA A 3 -20.15 -4.82 -12.64
N VAL A 4 -20.08 -3.59 -13.13
CA VAL A 4 -20.13 -3.25 -14.55
C VAL A 4 -19.32 -1.97 -14.72
N GLY A 5 -18.04 -2.10 -15.06
CA GLY A 5 -17.19 -0.93 -15.35
C GLY A 5 -15.70 -1.18 -15.44
N LEU A 6 -15.17 -2.28 -14.89
CA LEU A 6 -13.73 -2.59 -14.92
C LEU A 6 -13.31 -3.64 -15.96
N VAL A 7 -14.22 -4.14 -16.81
CA VAL A 7 -13.96 -5.25 -17.76
C VAL A 7 -13.77 -4.78 -19.21
N TYR A 8 -13.70 -3.47 -19.46
CA TYR A 8 -13.46 -2.93 -20.81
C TYR A 8 -12.29 -1.92 -20.83
N VAL A 9 -11.13 -2.36 -20.36
CA VAL A 9 -9.85 -1.87 -20.89
C VAL A 9 -9.11 -3.10 -21.39
N LEU A 10 -9.63 -3.69 -22.47
CA LEU A 10 -8.83 -4.58 -23.29
C LEU A 10 -7.76 -3.72 -23.99
N PRO A 11 -6.47 -4.08 -23.91
CA PRO A 11 -5.45 -3.36 -24.65
C PRO A 11 -5.80 -3.42 -26.14
N HIS A 12 -5.76 -2.26 -26.78
CA HIS A 12 -5.69 -2.17 -28.23
C HIS A 12 -4.52 -3.04 -28.71
N SER A 13 -4.70 -3.74 -29.82
CA SER A 13 -3.67 -4.63 -30.38
C SER A 13 -2.28 -3.97 -30.43
N VAL A 14 -1.31 -4.62 -29.79
CA VAL A 14 0.10 -4.23 -29.70
C VAL A 14 0.66 -3.85 -31.06
N ASN A 15 1.25 -2.66 -31.18
CA ASN A 15 2.16 -2.37 -32.27
C ASN A 15 3.54 -2.95 -31.93
N ALA A 16 3.88 -4.08 -32.53
CA ALA A 16 5.15 -4.78 -32.31
C ALA A 16 6.39 -3.89 -32.60
N ASP A 17 6.23 -2.84 -33.41
CA ASP A 17 7.31 -1.92 -33.74
C ASP A 17 7.67 -0.97 -32.58
N GLU A 18 6.70 -0.50 -31.79
CA GLU A 18 6.96 0.40 -30.65
C GLU A 18 7.62 -0.33 -29.46
N THR A 19 7.18 -1.56 -29.19
CA THR A 19 7.76 -2.41 -28.14
C THR A 19 9.20 -2.84 -28.47
N GLN A 20 9.50 -3.15 -29.74
CA GLN A 20 10.88 -3.40 -30.18
C GLN A 20 11.76 -2.15 -30.12
N ASN A 21 11.22 -0.97 -30.37
CA ASN A 21 11.97 0.29 -30.28
C ASN A 21 12.39 0.61 -28.84
N THR A 22 11.57 0.25 -27.84
CA THR A 22 11.89 0.45 -26.40
C THR A 22 13.14 -0.35 -26.00
N LEU A 23 13.17 -1.66 -26.29
CA LEU A 23 14.35 -2.49 -26.03
C LEU A 23 15.58 -2.04 -26.83
N ARG A 24 15.41 -1.62 -28.09
CA ARG A 24 16.52 -1.11 -28.92
C ARG A 24 17.09 0.19 -28.37
N SER A 25 16.24 1.09 -27.86
CA SER A 25 16.66 2.32 -27.20
C SER A 25 17.48 2.02 -25.94
N ALA A 26 17.00 1.12 -25.08
CA ALA A 26 17.69 0.67 -23.88
C ALA A 26 19.07 0.04 -24.17
N VAL A 27 19.16 -0.79 -25.22
CA VAL A 27 20.42 -1.37 -25.71
C VAL A 27 21.34 -0.30 -26.31
N GLY A 28 20.79 0.70 -27.00
CA GLY A 28 21.55 1.83 -27.53
C GLY A 28 22.16 2.71 -26.43
N GLN A 29 21.37 3.01 -25.39
CA GLN A 29 21.85 3.75 -24.21
C GLN A 29 22.88 2.94 -23.42
N SER A 30 22.67 1.63 -23.23
CA SER A 30 23.66 0.79 -22.53
C SER A 30 25.00 0.76 -23.26
N ALA A 31 24.98 0.70 -24.60
CA ALA A 31 26.20 0.79 -25.40
C ALA A 31 26.92 2.15 -25.25
N GLN A 32 26.19 3.26 -25.13
CA GLN A 32 26.76 4.57 -24.85
C GLN A 32 27.40 4.64 -23.47
N TYR A 33 26.75 4.11 -22.43
CA TYR A 33 27.30 4.04 -21.08
C TYR A 33 28.55 3.15 -21.01
N LEU A 34 28.55 2.00 -21.69
CA LEU A 34 29.74 1.14 -21.80
C LEU A 34 30.90 1.85 -22.51
N ALA A 35 30.62 2.63 -23.56
CA ALA A 35 31.65 3.43 -24.24
C ALA A 35 32.26 4.53 -23.33
N GLN A 36 31.56 4.91 -22.26
CA GLN A 36 32.01 5.85 -21.25
C GLN A 36 32.58 5.15 -19.99
N ASN A 37 32.81 3.82 -20.03
CA ASN A 37 33.21 3.00 -18.89
C ASN A 37 32.22 3.03 -17.70
N GLN A 38 30.95 3.34 -17.94
CA GLN A 38 29.88 3.39 -16.92
C GLN A 38 29.08 2.09 -16.92
N THR A 39 29.69 1.00 -16.44
CA THR A 39 29.11 -0.35 -16.50
C THR A 39 27.82 -0.50 -15.68
N GLU A 40 27.68 0.19 -14.55
CA GLU A 40 26.47 0.17 -13.73
C GLU A 40 25.29 0.86 -14.43
N ALA A 41 25.54 2.05 -15.00
CA ALA A 41 24.54 2.77 -15.79
C ALA A 41 24.09 1.96 -17.02
N ALA A 42 25.03 1.23 -17.65
CA ALA A 42 24.71 0.34 -18.76
C ALA A 42 23.85 -0.86 -18.35
N ALA A 43 24.12 -1.46 -17.20
CA ALA A 43 23.31 -2.56 -16.67
C ALA A 43 21.92 -2.08 -16.27
N LEU A 44 21.83 -0.93 -15.61
CA LEU A 44 20.58 -0.33 -15.19
C LEU A 44 19.69 0.02 -16.38
N SER A 45 20.22 0.61 -17.44
CA SER A 45 19.42 0.97 -18.62
C SER A 45 18.81 -0.25 -19.32
N LEU A 46 19.45 -1.42 -19.25
CA LEU A 46 18.89 -2.68 -19.75
C LEU A 46 17.75 -3.21 -18.87
N VAL A 47 17.88 -3.08 -17.54
CA VAL A 47 16.84 -3.46 -16.58
C VAL A 47 15.63 -2.55 -16.73
N GLU A 48 15.83 -1.24 -16.77
CA GLU A 48 14.77 -0.24 -17.03
C GLU A 48 14.08 -0.55 -18.36
N GLY A 49 14.83 -0.75 -19.44
CA GLY A 49 14.27 -1.12 -20.74
C GLY A 49 13.48 -2.43 -20.76
N GLY A 50 13.86 -3.42 -19.93
CA GLY A 50 13.14 -4.68 -19.78
C GLY A 50 11.83 -4.53 -19.00
N ILE A 51 11.82 -3.71 -17.96
CA ILE A 51 10.62 -3.33 -17.21
C ILE A 51 9.69 -2.53 -18.13
N ASP A 52 10.21 -1.50 -18.80
CA ASP A 52 9.46 -0.68 -19.76
C ASP A 52 8.90 -1.50 -20.91
N TYR A 53 9.63 -2.50 -21.41
CA TYR A 53 9.14 -3.43 -22.43
C TYR A 53 7.94 -4.27 -21.93
N TRP A 54 8.02 -4.81 -20.72
CA TRP A 54 6.89 -5.51 -20.09
C TRP A 54 5.70 -4.56 -19.83
N MET A 55 5.97 -3.26 -19.67
CA MET A 55 5.01 -2.25 -19.24
C MET A 55 4.49 -1.33 -20.35
N ALA A 56 5.04 -1.41 -21.57
CA ALA A 56 4.72 -0.53 -22.71
C ALA A 56 3.24 -0.59 -23.12
N ASP A 57 2.56 -1.71 -22.83
CA ASP A 57 1.15 -1.94 -23.19
C ASP A 57 0.16 -1.20 -22.27
N VAL A 58 0.65 -0.49 -21.25
CA VAL A 58 -0.16 0.19 -20.22
C VAL A 58 0.09 1.72 -20.23
N GLY A 59 0.62 2.27 -21.33
CA GLY A 59 1.44 3.49 -21.39
C GLY A 59 0.87 4.91 -21.14
N GLU A 60 1.67 5.90 -21.56
CA GLU A 60 1.55 7.36 -21.37
C GLU A 60 0.22 7.99 -21.82
N SER A 61 -0.57 7.28 -22.61
CA SER A 61 -1.89 7.69 -23.12
C SER A 61 -3.03 7.49 -22.11
N LEU A 62 -2.75 6.88 -20.95
CA LEU A 62 -3.74 6.70 -19.90
C LEU A 62 -4.12 8.04 -19.25
N PRO A 63 -5.42 8.29 -19.00
CA PRO A 63 -5.84 9.44 -18.21
C PRO A 63 -5.14 9.50 -16.86
N GLU A 64 -4.86 10.70 -16.36
CA GLU A 64 -4.14 10.93 -15.10
C GLU A 64 -4.71 10.19 -13.89
N TRP A 65 -6.03 9.99 -13.84
CA TRP A 65 -6.66 9.24 -12.76
C TRP A 65 -6.27 7.75 -12.78
N VAL A 66 -6.08 7.14 -13.96
CA VAL A 66 -5.66 5.74 -14.08
C VAL A 66 -4.22 5.57 -13.61
N LYS A 67 -3.38 6.59 -13.82
CA LYS A 67 -1.96 6.56 -13.42
C LYS A 67 -1.76 6.46 -11.90
N ARG A 68 -2.80 6.73 -11.11
CA ARG A 68 -2.75 6.66 -9.63
C ARG A 68 -3.34 5.37 -9.07
N PHE A 69 -3.55 4.35 -9.90
CA PHE A 69 -3.89 3.04 -9.40
C PHE A 69 -2.64 2.33 -8.87
N GLU A 70 -2.83 1.54 -7.83
CA GLU A 70 -1.83 0.63 -7.30
C GLU A 70 -2.50 -0.74 -7.14
N VAL A 71 -1.87 -1.76 -7.70
CA VAL A 71 -2.19 -3.17 -7.44
C VAL A 71 -1.19 -3.69 -6.44
N GLU A 72 -1.66 -4.26 -5.37
CA GLU A 72 -0.84 -4.95 -4.39
C GLU A 72 -1.26 -6.41 -4.34
N THR A 73 -0.29 -7.30 -4.29
CA THR A 73 -0.50 -8.72 -4.04
C THR A 73 0.35 -9.12 -2.86
N GLY A 74 -0.11 -10.11 -2.11
CA GLY A 74 0.63 -10.57 -0.95
C GLY A 74 0.40 -12.03 -0.67
N VAL A 75 1.34 -12.59 0.07
CA VAL A 75 1.32 -13.95 0.57
C VAL A 75 1.78 -13.93 2.03
N ASN A 76 1.18 -14.77 2.86
CA ASN A 76 1.62 -14.99 4.23
C ASN A 76 2.22 -16.40 4.41
N SER A 77 2.68 -16.70 5.63
CA SER A 77 3.28 -17.98 6.01
C SER A 77 2.37 -19.19 5.77
N ASP A 78 1.06 -18.99 5.83
CA ASP A 78 0.04 -20.03 5.62
C ASP A 78 -0.23 -20.30 4.13
N GLY A 79 0.36 -19.48 3.26
CA GLY A 79 0.17 -19.56 1.81
C GLY A 79 -1.09 -18.84 1.33
N ASP A 80 -1.75 -18.05 2.19
CA ASP A 80 -2.92 -17.29 1.82
C ASP A 80 -2.53 -16.15 0.88
N PHE A 81 -3.16 -16.16 -0.30
CA PHE A 81 -2.99 -15.12 -1.28
C PHE A 81 -3.98 -13.98 -1.01
N ASN A 82 -3.46 -12.77 -0.91
CA ASN A 82 -4.25 -11.55 -0.83
C ASN A 82 -3.95 -10.63 -2.02
N TRP A 83 -4.93 -9.82 -2.39
CA TRP A 83 -4.76 -8.79 -3.41
C TRP A 83 -5.55 -7.53 -3.06
N SER A 84 -5.08 -6.40 -3.53
CA SER A 84 -5.72 -5.10 -3.38
C SER A 84 -5.52 -4.27 -4.64
N VAL A 85 -6.57 -3.57 -5.04
CA VAL A 85 -6.51 -2.52 -6.04
C VAL A 85 -6.95 -1.25 -5.34
N LEU A 86 -6.06 -0.26 -5.28
CA LEU A 86 -6.35 1.01 -4.64
C LEU A 86 -6.03 2.19 -5.56
N THR A 87 -6.61 3.34 -5.24
CA THR A 87 -6.24 4.60 -5.85
C THR A 87 -6.39 5.76 -4.87
N VAL A 88 -5.47 6.72 -4.96
CA VAL A 88 -5.52 7.99 -4.23
C VAL A 88 -5.68 9.10 -5.24
N GLN A 89 -6.79 9.83 -5.17
CA GLN A 89 -7.13 10.88 -6.13
C GLN A 89 -7.22 12.23 -5.43
N PRO A 90 -6.60 13.28 -5.98
CA PRO A 90 -6.78 14.62 -5.47
C PRO A 90 -8.21 15.09 -5.73
N LEU A 91 -8.90 15.54 -4.69
CA LEU A 91 -10.14 16.31 -4.80
C LEU A 91 -9.83 17.80 -4.96
N TYR A 92 -8.75 18.24 -4.32
CA TYR A 92 -8.22 19.59 -4.41
C TYR A 92 -6.73 19.58 -4.05
N GLN A 93 -5.92 20.33 -4.79
CA GLN A 93 -4.56 20.68 -4.41
C GLN A 93 -4.36 22.18 -4.64
N SER A 94 -3.76 22.89 -3.67
CA SER A 94 -3.33 24.28 -3.90
C SER A 94 -2.16 24.32 -4.90
N ASP A 95 -1.94 25.47 -5.55
CA ASP A 95 -0.89 25.62 -6.57
C ASP A 95 0.52 25.25 -6.05
N ASN A 96 0.76 25.49 -4.77
CA ASN A 96 2.01 25.16 -4.08
C ASN A 96 2.01 23.77 -3.39
N LEU A 97 0.94 22.97 -3.57
CA LEU A 97 0.69 21.68 -2.91
C LEU A 97 0.61 21.72 -1.38
N GLU A 98 0.66 22.91 -0.77
CA GLU A 98 0.57 23.09 0.69
C GLU A 98 -0.70 22.47 1.27
N HIS A 99 -1.80 22.51 0.53
CA HIS A 99 -3.07 21.93 0.94
C HIS A 99 -3.51 20.89 -0.08
N THR A 100 -3.67 19.66 0.37
CA THR A 100 -4.18 18.56 -0.44
C THR A 100 -5.39 17.91 0.23
N PHE A 101 -6.56 17.99 -0.40
CA PHE A 101 -7.70 17.14 -0.08
C PHE A 101 -7.76 16.00 -1.07
N PHE A 102 -7.93 14.78 -0.58
CA PHE A 102 -7.92 13.59 -1.42
C PHE A 102 -9.02 12.61 -1.03
N THR A 103 -9.35 11.73 -1.97
CA THR A 103 -10.13 10.53 -1.74
C THR A 103 -9.26 9.31 -1.96
N GLN A 104 -9.45 8.27 -1.16
CA GLN A 104 -8.83 6.97 -1.34
C GLN A 104 -9.91 5.92 -1.50
N LEU A 105 -9.83 5.15 -2.57
CA LEU A 105 -10.74 4.04 -2.85
C LEU A 105 -9.93 2.76 -2.98
N SER A 106 -10.39 1.68 -2.39
CA SER A 106 -9.78 0.36 -2.59
C SER A 106 -10.80 -0.76 -2.61
N GLN A 107 -10.47 -1.79 -3.37
CA GLN A 107 -11.09 -3.10 -3.32
C GLN A 107 -9.98 -4.11 -3.04
N GLN A 108 -10.18 -4.94 -2.03
CA GLN A 108 -9.21 -5.96 -1.65
C GLN A 108 -9.91 -7.29 -1.36
N ARG A 109 -9.12 -8.36 -1.44
CA ARG A 109 -9.50 -9.68 -0.98
C ARG A 109 -8.38 -10.26 -0.13
N TYR A 110 -8.75 -10.87 0.99
CA TYR A 110 -7.84 -11.62 1.85
C TYR A 110 -8.57 -12.85 2.43
N ASP A 111 -7.83 -13.90 2.75
CA ASP A 111 -8.36 -14.99 3.56
C ASP A 111 -8.32 -14.60 5.04
N TYR A 112 -9.40 -14.92 5.75
CA TYR A 112 -9.49 -14.78 7.19
C TYR A 112 -10.63 -15.62 7.77
N LEU A 113 -10.29 -16.53 8.69
CA LEU A 113 -11.20 -17.48 9.34
C LEU A 113 -11.88 -18.44 8.34
N ASP A 114 -11.06 -19.05 7.46
CA ASP A 114 -11.46 -19.97 6.39
C ASP A 114 -12.47 -19.35 5.40
N LEU A 115 -12.32 -18.04 5.16
CA LEU A 115 -13.22 -17.28 4.32
C LEU A 115 -12.44 -16.22 3.55
N ASN A 116 -12.57 -16.29 2.23
CA ASN A 116 -12.15 -15.22 1.34
C ASN A 116 -13.10 -14.03 1.50
N ARG A 117 -12.57 -12.91 2.01
CA ARG A 117 -13.34 -11.69 2.28
C ARG A 117 -13.03 -10.62 1.26
N ASP A 118 -14.05 -10.18 0.54
CA ASP A 118 -13.99 -8.98 -0.28
C ASP A 118 -14.32 -7.77 0.58
N VAL A 119 -13.44 -6.77 0.56
CA VAL A 119 -13.64 -5.52 1.30
C VAL A 119 -13.47 -4.34 0.38
N THR A 120 -14.44 -3.44 0.41
CA THR A 120 -14.36 -2.11 -0.22
C THR A 120 -14.06 -1.08 0.85
N ASN A 121 -13.07 -0.23 0.62
CA ASN A 121 -12.76 0.91 1.49
C ASN A 121 -12.97 2.22 0.72
N ILE A 122 -13.63 3.18 1.37
CA ILE A 122 -13.86 4.52 0.84
C ILE A 122 -13.38 5.50 1.90
N GLY A 123 -12.42 6.34 1.57
CA GLY A 123 -11.85 7.29 2.50
C GLY A 123 -11.70 8.70 1.94
N LEU A 124 -11.68 9.66 2.85
CA LEU A 124 -11.37 11.05 2.60
C LEU A 124 -10.21 11.47 3.49
N GLY A 125 -9.35 12.33 2.99
CA GLY A 125 -8.24 12.83 3.77
C GLY A 125 -7.84 14.24 3.40
N TYR A 126 -7.13 14.86 4.33
CA TYR A 126 -6.52 16.17 4.19
C TYR A 126 -5.07 16.09 4.63
N ARG A 127 -4.18 16.65 3.82
CA ARG A 127 -2.75 16.78 4.08
C ARG A 127 -2.35 18.24 3.97
N LYS A 128 -1.47 18.66 4.88
CA LYS A 128 -0.84 19.96 4.88
C LYS A 128 0.67 19.85 4.93
N LEU A 129 1.35 20.57 4.04
CA LEU A 129 2.80 20.74 4.06
C LEU A 129 3.20 21.90 4.98
N PHE A 130 4.31 21.73 5.69
CA PHE A 130 4.92 22.72 6.57
C PHE A 130 6.44 22.72 6.38
N ALA A 131 7.08 23.76 6.96
CA ALA A 131 8.54 23.88 7.02
C ALA A 131 9.19 23.66 5.65
N ASP A 132 8.81 24.47 4.66
CA ASP A 132 9.32 24.40 3.29
C ASP A 132 9.23 22.99 2.67
N ASN A 133 8.05 22.37 2.80
CA ASN A 133 7.73 21.02 2.31
C ASN A 133 8.49 19.87 2.97
N THR A 134 9.14 20.07 4.12
CA THR A 134 9.86 19.00 4.83
C THR A 134 9.00 18.19 5.78
N VAL A 135 7.84 18.73 6.18
CA VAL A 135 6.89 18.10 7.10
C VAL A 135 5.52 18.04 6.44
N LEU A 136 4.90 16.87 6.48
CA LEU A 136 3.52 16.64 6.06
C LEU A 136 2.72 16.14 7.25
N LEU A 137 1.69 16.88 7.62
CA LEU A 137 0.69 16.43 8.60
C LEU A 137 -0.62 16.14 7.88
N GLY A 138 -1.34 15.14 8.32
CA GLY A 138 -2.63 14.81 7.73
C GLY A 138 -3.59 14.16 8.70
N ALA A 139 -4.85 14.19 8.30
CA ALA A 139 -5.93 13.47 8.95
C ALA A 139 -6.79 12.82 7.87
N ASN A 140 -7.31 11.64 8.18
CA ASN A 140 -8.12 10.87 7.25
C ASN A 140 -9.26 10.15 7.98
N THR A 141 -10.29 9.79 7.22
CA THR A 141 -11.39 8.96 7.68
C THR A 141 -11.78 7.97 6.60
N PHE A 142 -12.23 6.80 7.02
CA PHE A 142 -12.56 5.68 6.14
C PHE A 142 -13.88 5.04 6.55
N PHE A 143 -14.60 4.54 5.56
CA PHE A 143 -15.69 3.59 5.70
C PHE A 143 -15.30 2.30 4.98
N ASP A 144 -15.28 1.20 5.71
CA ASP A 144 -14.98 -0.13 5.20
C ASP A 144 -16.25 -0.97 5.17
N TRP A 145 -16.45 -1.71 4.08
CA TRP A 145 -17.55 -2.64 3.90
C TRP A 145 -17.02 -3.99 3.44
N GLU A 146 -17.28 -5.03 4.22
CA GLU A 146 -17.00 -6.43 3.87
C GLU A 146 -18.27 -7.10 3.34
N TRP A 147 -18.17 -7.80 2.21
CA TRP A 147 -19.35 -8.22 1.44
C TRP A 147 -19.95 -9.55 1.90
N GLU A 148 -19.13 -10.46 2.38
CA GLU A 148 -19.51 -11.82 2.72
C GLU A 148 -20.41 -11.83 3.96
N ARG A 149 -19.93 -11.27 5.07
CA ARG A 149 -20.65 -11.17 6.35
C ARG A 149 -21.37 -9.84 6.55
N GLN A 150 -21.19 -8.87 5.65
CA GLN A 150 -21.78 -7.52 5.72
C GLN A 150 -21.28 -6.70 6.90
N HIS A 151 -20.05 -6.95 7.31
CA HIS A 151 -19.39 -6.14 8.33
C HIS A 151 -19.11 -4.74 7.82
N LYS A 152 -19.22 -3.77 8.72
CA LYS A 152 -18.96 -2.36 8.42
C LYS A 152 -18.05 -1.81 9.50
N ARG A 153 -17.16 -0.91 9.11
CA ARG A 153 -16.21 -0.28 10.02
C ARG A 153 -15.98 1.17 9.64
N ALA A 154 -15.94 2.06 10.63
CA ALA A 154 -15.42 3.41 10.48
C ALA A 154 -13.96 3.44 10.94
N GLY A 155 -13.13 4.21 10.25
CA GLY A 155 -11.76 4.49 10.65
C GLY A 155 -11.48 5.98 10.72
N PHE A 156 -10.64 6.38 11.67
CA PHE A 156 -10.08 7.72 11.76
C PHE A 156 -8.57 7.61 11.93
N GLY A 157 -7.82 8.39 11.15
CA GLY A 157 -6.37 8.32 11.13
C GLY A 157 -5.73 9.71 11.18
N VAL A 158 -4.55 9.76 11.78
CA VAL A 158 -3.65 10.92 11.74
C VAL A 158 -2.29 10.47 11.22
N GLU A 159 -1.62 11.35 10.48
CA GLU A 159 -0.28 11.10 9.95
C GLU A 159 0.63 12.29 10.17
N ALA A 160 1.89 12.02 10.47
CA ALA A 160 2.97 12.98 10.51
C ALA A 160 4.19 12.37 9.83
N LYS A 161 4.58 12.92 8.67
CA LYS A 161 5.73 12.47 7.88
C LYS A 161 6.75 13.59 7.86
N TRP A 162 8.00 13.27 8.16
CA TRP A 162 9.10 14.22 8.24
C TRP A 162 10.39 13.57 7.79
N TYR A 163 11.17 14.22 6.92
CA TYR A 163 12.56 13.84 6.61
C TYR A 163 12.77 12.35 6.29
N GLY A 164 13.10 11.51 7.27
CA GLY A 164 13.19 10.05 7.16
C GLY A 164 12.26 9.28 8.10
N LEU A 165 11.42 9.96 8.88
CA LEU A 165 10.48 9.37 9.83
C LEU A 165 9.03 9.54 9.35
N ASP A 166 8.25 8.47 9.48
CA ASP A 166 6.82 8.47 9.22
C ASP A 166 6.12 8.00 10.50
N PHE A 167 5.09 8.72 10.94
CA PHE A 167 4.22 8.29 12.04
C PHE A 167 2.78 8.26 11.55
N THR A 168 2.07 7.20 11.88
CA THR A 168 0.63 7.09 11.70
C THR A 168 -0.02 6.55 12.96
N GLY A 169 -1.23 7.03 13.23
CA GLY A 169 -2.09 6.48 14.27
C GLY A 169 -3.49 6.36 13.72
N ASN A 170 -4.08 5.17 13.84
CA ASN A 170 -5.40 4.87 13.32
C ASN A 170 -6.27 4.28 14.43
N THR A 171 -7.54 4.64 14.45
CA THR A 171 -8.56 4.03 15.31
C THR A 171 -9.72 3.54 14.45
N TYR A 172 -10.35 2.46 14.88
CA TYR A 172 -11.34 1.72 14.14
C TYR A 172 -12.53 1.40 15.03
N TYR A 173 -13.72 1.55 14.46
CA TYR A 173 -14.99 1.30 15.14
C TYR A 173 -15.86 0.41 14.27
N GLY A 174 -16.28 -0.73 14.80
CA GLY A 174 -17.31 -1.58 14.22
C GLY A 174 -18.61 -0.81 14.09
N LEU A 175 -19.25 -0.92 12.93
CA LEU A 175 -20.54 -0.28 12.64
C LEU A 175 -21.61 -1.36 12.47
N GLY A 176 -22.48 -1.47 13.47
CA GLY A 176 -23.50 -2.52 13.54
C GLY A 176 -23.18 -3.49 14.68
N GLY A 177 -23.95 -4.57 14.77
CA GLY A 177 -23.70 -5.63 15.74
C GLY A 177 -23.32 -6.93 15.07
N ALA A 178 -23.19 -7.98 15.87
CA ALA A 178 -22.81 -9.30 15.40
C ALA A 178 -23.65 -9.81 14.19
N SER A 179 -22.96 -10.24 13.14
CA SER A 179 -23.51 -10.87 11.95
C SER A 179 -23.63 -12.38 12.12
N THR A 180 -24.75 -12.94 11.66
CA THR A 180 -24.97 -14.41 11.53
C THR A 180 -24.94 -14.88 10.07
N LYS A 181 -24.69 -13.97 9.12
CA LYS A 181 -24.87 -14.26 7.69
C LYS A 181 -23.88 -15.31 7.24
N GLY A 182 -24.39 -16.41 6.67
CA GLY A 182 -23.59 -17.55 6.19
C GLY A 182 -22.90 -18.35 7.31
N LEU A 183 -23.27 -18.13 8.57
CA LEU A 183 -22.82 -18.90 9.72
C LEU A 183 -23.91 -19.91 10.13
N THR A 184 -23.52 -21.00 10.79
CA THR A 184 -24.44 -22.07 11.21
C THR A 184 -24.64 -22.09 12.72
N GLY A 185 -25.82 -22.55 13.16
CA GLY A 185 -26.18 -22.62 14.58
C GLY A 185 -26.25 -21.24 15.24
N ASP A 186 -25.79 -21.16 16.49
CA ASP A 186 -25.73 -19.92 17.27
C ASP A 186 -24.44 -19.11 17.03
N THR A 187 -23.71 -19.43 15.96
CA THR A 187 -22.45 -18.76 15.65
C THR A 187 -22.69 -17.33 15.18
N ARG A 188 -22.01 -16.37 15.79
CA ARG A 188 -22.04 -14.95 15.42
C ARG A 188 -20.64 -14.43 15.26
N GLU A 189 -20.48 -13.42 14.42
CA GLU A 189 -19.21 -12.76 14.19
C GLU A 189 -19.39 -11.25 14.32
N GLU A 190 -18.49 -10.57 15.01
CA GLU A 190 -18.61 -9.15 15.35
C GLU A 190 -17.31 -8.43 15.03
N VAL A 191 -17.41 -7.21 14.49
CA VAL A 191 -16.23 -6.38 14.19
C VAL A 191 -15.67 -5.85 15.49
N LEU A 192 -14.36 -5.98 15.67
CA LEU A 192 -13.69 -5.44 16.85
C LEU A 192 -13.34 -3.96 16.65
N ASP A 193 -13.57 -3.19 17.70
CA ASP A 193 -13.01 -1.85 17.85
C ASP A 193 -11.52 -1.96 18.13
N GLY A 194 -10.75 -0.93 17.81
CA GLY A 194 -9.33 -0.96 18.10
C GLY A 194 -8.55 0.22 17.56
N TYR A 195 -7.24 0.12 17.68
CA TYR A 195 -6.32 1.13 17.17
C TYR A 195 -4.96 0.52 16.83
N ASP A 196 -4.23 1.19 15.93
CA ASP A 196 -2.83 0.92 15.65
C ASP A 196 -2.02 2.21 15.66
N LEU A 197 -0.75 2.08 16.04
CA LEU A 197 0.28 3.10 15.96
C LEU A 197 1.45 2.51 15.18
N GLU A 198 1.92 3.21 14.16
CA GLU A 198 3.04 2.78 13.33
C GLU A 198 4.10 3.89 13.23
N LEU A 199 5.35 3.48 13.34
CA LEU A 199 6.53 4.31 13.14
C LEU A 199 7.36 3.71 12.02
N GLY A 200 7.69 4.52 11.03
CA GLY A 200 8.60 4.22 9.93
C GLY A 200 9.87 5.05 10.02
N ALA A 201 11.01 4.44 9.69
CA ALA A 201 12.29 5.11 9.60
C ALA A 201 13.07 4.70 8.35
N GLN A 202 13.63 5.68 7.64
CA GLN A 202 14.60 5.46 6.57
C GLN A 202 15.86 4.80 7.11
N VAL A 203 16.36 3.78 6.41
CA VAL A 203 17.64 3.14 6.73
C VAL A 203 18.78 4.07 6.33
N PRO A 204 19.79 4.28 7.20
CA PRO A 204 20.91 5.16 6.89
C PRO A 204 21.61 4.79 5.58
N TYR A 205 21.89 5.79 4.75
CA TYR A 205 22.54 5.69 3.43
C TYR A 205 21.73 4.96 2.35
N LEU A 206 20.57 4.39 2.69
CA LEU A 206 19.69 3.63 1.80
C LEU A 206 18.32 4.31 1.71
N PRO A 207 18.17 5.39 0.93
CA PRO A 207 16.94 6.18 0.87
C PRO A 207 15.73 5.47 0.26
N TRP A 208 15.97 4.37 -0.46
CA TRP A 208 14.94 3.49 -1.00
C TRP A 208 14.43 2.45 0.01
N LEU A 209 15.04 2.35 1.20
CA LEU A 209 14.72 1.34 2.22
C LEU A 209 14.21 1.98 3.51
N LYS A 210 13.11 1.43 4.04
CA LYS A 210 12.51 1.82 5.31
C LYS A 210 12.24 0.62 6.20
N VAL A 211 12.34 0.83 7.50
CA VAL A 211 11.90 -0.09 8.55
C VAL A 211 10.64 0.49 9.17
N TYR A 212 9.60 -0.34 9.34
CA TYR A 212 8.40 0.01 10.08
C TYR A 212 8.27 -0.86 11.32
N GLY A 213 7.80 -0.27 12.41
CA GLY A 213 7.37 -0.96 13.62
C GLY A 213 6.02 -0.43 14.05
N SER A 214 5.10 -1.33 14.35
CA SER A 214 3.73 -0.99 14.74
C SER A 214 3.27 -1.77 15.96
N ARG A 215 2.36 -1.17 16.70
CA ARG A 215 1.65 -1.78 17.82
C ARG A 215 0.16 -1.57 17.63
N TYR A 216 -0.62 -2.62 17.83
CA TYR A 216 -2.07 -2.56 17.68
C TYR A 216 -2.77 -3.21 18.87
N VAL A 217 -3.99 -2.75 19.13
CA VAL A 217 -4.90 -3.30 20.13
C VAL A 217 -6.30 -3.41 19.53
N TRP A 218 -6.95 -4.55 19.72
CA TRP A 218 -8.35 -4.78 19.35
C TRP A 218 -9.14 -5.21 20.58
N ASP A 219 -10.17 -4.43 20.90
CA ASP A 219 -11.00 -4.63 22.07
C ASP A 219 -11.88 -5.85 21.85
N SER A 220 -11.65 -6.93 22.61
CA SER A 220 -12.47 -8.15 22.50
C SER A 220 -13.70 -8.02 23.39
N GLU A 221 -14.88 -8.30 22.84
CA GLU A 221 -16.14 -8.15 23.58
C GLU A 221 -16.42 -9.38 24.46
N ARG A 222 -15.99 -10.58 24.05
CA ARG A 222 -16.31 -11.83 24.76
C ARG A 222 -15.12 -12.63 25.26
N ASN A 223 -13.92 -12.33 24.83
CA ASN A 223 -12.71 -12.87 25.47
C ASN A 223 -12.38 -12.16 26.79
N ASN A 224 -11.60 -12.84 27.63
CA ASN A 224 -11.10 -12.28 28.88
C ASN A 224 -10.01 -11.21 28.67
N ASP A 225 -9.37 -11.19 27.50
CA ASP A 225 -8.25 -10.31 27.17
C ASP A 225 -8.42 -9.70 25.77
N ASP A 226 -8.00 -8.44 25.60
CA ASP A 226 -7.93 -7.77 24.29
C ASP A 226 -6.79 -8.35 23.45
N ILE A 227 -6.94 -8.29 22.12
CA ILE A 227 -5.87 -8.66 21.19
C ILE A 227 -4.84 -7.53 21.18
N LYS A 228 -3.58 -7.87 21.45
CA LYS A 228 -2.45 -6.94 21.54
C LYS A 228 -1.29 -7.55 20.78
N GLY A 229 -0.85 -6.85 19.75
CA GLY A 229 0.21 -7.34 18.90
C GLY A 229 1.16 -6.26 18.44
N TRP A 230 2.23 -6.72 17.83
CA TRP A 230 3.23 -5.89 17.19
C TRP A 230 3.53 -6.43 15.79
N LYS A 231 3.93 -5.53 14.91
CA LYS A 231 4.31 -5.88 13.54
C LYS A 231 5.54 -5.08 13.14
N THR A 232 6.49 -5.76 12.51
CA THR A 232 7.71 -5.13 11.99
C THR A 232 7.87 -5.47 10.51
N SER A 233 8.26 -4.51 9.70
CA SER A 233 8.46 -4.73 8.26
C SER A 233 9.60 -3.92 7.67
N LEU A 234 10.17 -4.46 6.59
CA LEU A 234 11.07 -3.78 5.68
C LEU A 234 10.31 -3.43 4.41
N TYR A 235 10.35 -2.17 4.02
CA TYR A 235 9.74 -1.65 2.80
C TYR A 235 10.84 -1.11 1.88
N ALA A 236 10.85 -1.56 0.64
CA ALA A 236 11.81 -1.14 -0.37
C ALA A 236 11.10 -0.61 -1.63
N ASP A 237 11.40 0.63 -2.00
CA ASP A 237 11.07 1.16 -3.34
C ASP A 237 12.14 0.65 -4.32
N LEU A 238 11.82 -0.39 -5.10
CA LEU A 238 12.76 -1.00 -6.03
C LEU A 238 12.84 -0.22 -7.35
N HIS A 239 11.70 0.29 -7.81
CA HIS A 239 11.55 1.16 -8.97
C HIS A 239 10.47 2.21 -8.68
N GLN A 240 10.33 3.24 -9.53
CA GLN A 240 9.32 4.31 -9.35
C GLN A 240 7.89 3.76 -9.24
N ASN A 241 7.66 2.59 -9.84
CA ASN A 241 6.37 1.93 -9.99
C ASN A 241 6.28 0.62 -9.20
N PHE A 242 7.33 0.24 -8.47
CA PHE A 242 7.43 -1.10 -7.90
C PHE A 242 8.06 -1.05 -6.52
N SER A 243 7.35 -1.59 -5.53
CA SER A 243 7.82 -1.70 -4.16
C SER A 243 7.54 -3.08 -3.59
N ILE A 244 8.34 -3.48 -2.61
CA ILE A 244 8.15 -4.72 -1.86
C ILE A 244 8.12 -4.36 -0.38
N GLU A 245 7.22 -5.00 0.38
CA GLU A 245 7.20 -4.94 1.83
C GLU A 245 7.21 -6.36 2.39
N ALA A 246 8.16 -6.70 3.24
CA ALA A 246 8.21 -7.99 3.91
C ALA A 246 8.34 -7.79 5.41
N GLY A 247 7.65 -8.58 6.20
CA GLY A 247 7.62 -8.40 7.64
C GLY A 247 7.08 -9.59 8.37
N TRP A 248 6.98 -9.42 9.67
CA TRP A 248 6.40 -10.40 10.58
C TRP A 248 5.54 -9.69 11.60
N GLN A 249 4.55 -10.39 12.12
CA GLN A 249 3.66 -9.92 13.17
C GLN A 249 3.40 -11.02 14.17
N ASP A 250 3.19 -10.61 15.42
CA ASP A 250 2.98 -11.51 16.54
C ASP A 250 2.00 -10.84 17.52
N ASP A 251 1.08 -11.63 18.05
CA ASP A 251 0.05 -11.19 18.99
C ASP A 251 -0.28 -12.27 20.04
N ASN A 252 -1.06 -11.90 21.05
CA ASN A 252 -1.41 -12.79 22.17
C ASN A 252 -2.53 -13.80 21.88
N PHE A 253 -3.09 -13.82 20.67
CA PHE A 253 -4.20 -14.68 20.26
C PHE A 253 -3.91 -15.54 19.03
N SER A 254 -2.97 -15.15 18.18
CA SER A 254 -2.61 -15.78 16.92
C SER A 254 -1.16 -16.24 16.94
N GLU A 255 -0.84 -17.23 16.10
CA GLU A 255 0.56 -17.59 15.85
C GLU A 255 1.30 -16.46 15.12
N GLU A 256 2.64 -16.50 15.20
CA GLU A 256 3.50 -15.57 14.47
C GLU A 256 3.28 -15.70 12.96
N GLU A 257 2.94 -14.60 12.30
CA GLU A 257 2.68 -14.56 10.86
C GLU A 257 3.80 -13.80 10.15
N VAL A 258 4.42 -14.45 9.16
CA VAL A 258 5.35 -13.81 8.23
C VAL A 258 4.59 -13.45 6.96
N PHE A 259 4.82 -12.25 6.43
CA PHE A 259 4.15 -11.81 5.21
C PHE A 259 5.12 -11.16 4.22
N ALA A 260 4.77 -11.25 2.94
CA ALA A 260 5.42 -10.53 1.86
C ALA A 260 4.36 -9.91 0.95
N LEU A 261 4.48 -8.62 0.70
CA LEU A 261 3.64 -7.82 -0.18
C LEU A 261 4.48 -7.30 -1.35
N VAL A 262 3.90 -7.33 -2.52
CA VAL A 262 4.44 -6.78 -3.75
C VAL A 262 3.44 -5.77 -4.27
N SER A 263 3.85 -4.51 -4.35
CA SER A 263 2.99 -3.42 -4.81
C SER A 263 3.50 -2.87 -6.14
N PHE A 264 2.58 -2.73 -7.09
CA PHE A 264 2.79 -2.18 -8.40
C PHE A 264 1.91 -0.94 -8.61
N ARG A 265 2.52 0.20 -8.88
CA ARG A 265 1.86 1.49 -9.15
C ARG A 265 1.84 1.77 -10.64
N PHE A 266 0.66 2.06 -11.18
CA PHE A 266 0.46 2.44 -12.59
C PHE A 266 0.91 3.87 -12.92
N GLY A 267 1.87 4.43 -12.17
CA GLY A 267 2.39 5.80 -12.34
C GLY A 267 3.21 5.99 -13.61
N PHE A 268 2.56 6.03 -14.77
CA PHE A 268 3.23 6.30 -16.04
C PHE A 268 3.54 7.79 -16.19
N GLY A 269 4.82 8.14 -16.36
CA GLY A 269 5.24 9.49 -16.74
C GLY A 269 5.02 10.58 -15.68
N ALA A 270 5.08 10.26 -14.38
CA ALA A 270 5.15 11.29 -13.35
C ALA A 270 6.39 12.18 -13.62
N GLU A 271 6.15 13.47 -13.79
CA GLU A 271 7.15 14.49 -14.18
C GLU A 271 8.48 14.35 -13.39
N GLU A 272 9.59 14.70 -14.05
CA GLU A 272 10.97 14.66 -13.51
C GLU A 272 11.16 15.32 -12.14
N LYS A 273 10.22 16.16 -11.69
CA LYS A 273 10.32 16.92 -10.43
C LYS A 273 10.04 16.14 -9.14
N GLY A 274 9.75 14.83 -9.19
CA GLY A 274 9.34 14.10 -7.98
C GLY A 274 9.63 12.60 -7.94
N LYS A 275 10.70 12.14 -8.60
CA LYS A 275 11.11 10.73 -8.53
C LYS A 275 11.56 10.36 -7.11
N LYS A 276 11.04 9.24 -6.59
CA LYS A 276 11.46 8.70 -5.29
C LYS A 276 12.86 8.07 -5.43
N PRO A 277 13.68 8.07 -4.38
CA PRO A 277 14.89 7.24 -4.37
C PRO A 277 14.51 5.76 -4.52
N VAL A 278 15.18 5.04 -5.41
CA VAL A 278 14.88 3.64 -5.73
C VAL A 278 16.14 2.77 -5.73
N ALA A 279 15.99 1.50 -5.38
CA ALA A 279 17.10 0.55 -5.34
C ALA A 279 17.69 0.30 -6.73
N LEU A 280 16.86 0.21 -7.76
CA LEU A 280 17.32 0.12 -9.16
C LEU A 280 17.70 1.52 -9.66
N SER A 281 18.78 2.06 -9.11
CA SER A 281 19.41 3.30 -9.56
C SER A 281 20.92 3.20 -9.41
N THR A 282 21.65 4.15 -10.02
CA THR A 282 23.10 4.30 -9.81
C THR A 282 23.45 4.80 -8.40
N ALA A 283 22.45 5.20 -7.60
CA ALA A 283 22.60 5.70 -6.23
C ALA A 283 22.06 4.70 -5.19
N PHE A 284 22.42 3.41 -5.34
CA PHE A 284 21.99 2.36 -4.40
C PHE A 284 22.44 2.65 -2.96
N VAL A 285 23.66 3.15 -2.78
CA VAL A 285 24.15 3.72 -1.51
C VAL A 285 24.43 5.20 -1.74
N THR A 286 23.98 6.03 -0.81
CA THR A 286 24.17 7.47 -0.87
C THR A 286 25.24 7.91 0.13
N ASP A 287 25.87 9.06 -0.11
CA ASP A 287 26.88 9.62 0.81
C ASP A 287 26.25 10.27 2.05
N GLN A 288 24.95 10.55 2.01
CA GLN A 288 24.18 11.13 3.10
C GLN A 288 23.45 10.04 3.88
N ALA A 289 23.61 10.03 5.20
CA ALA A 289 22.93 9.03 6.02
C ALA A 289 21.39 9.13 5.89
N TRP A 290 20.84 10.32 5.75
CA TRP A 290 19.41 10.51 5.53
C TRP A 290 19.19 11.59 4.48
N GLU A 291 18.28 11.34 3.55
CA GLU A 291 18.00 12.28 2.47
C GLU A 291 16.80 13.15 2.81
N MET A 292 16.90 14.44 2.51
CA MET A 292 15.80 15.39 2.68
C MET A 292 14.72 15.06 1.65
N ARG A 293 13.68 14.33 2.07
CA ARG A 293 12.52 14.07 1.22
C ARG A 293 11.68 15.35 1.09
N ASP A 294 11.43 15.79 -0.14
CA ASP A 294 10.41 16.79 -0.44
C ASP A 294 9.03 16.15 -0.32
N MET A 295 8.29 16.50 0.74
CA MET A 295 6.96 15.93 1.02
C MET A 295 5.89 16.36 0.00
N SER A 296 6.15 17.34 -0.85
CA SER A 296 5.21 17.72 -1.92
C SER A 296 4.93 16.56 -2.88
N THR A 297 5.94 15.71 -3.12
CA THR A 297 5.86 14.49 -3.93
C THR A 297 5.10 13.33 -3.26
N HIS A 298 4.88 13.43 -1.94
CA HIS A 298 4.24 12.41 -1.11
C HIS A 298 2.79 12.76 -0.73
N THR A 299 2.25 13.87 -1.24
CA THR A 299 0.90 14.37 -0.92
C THR A 299 -0.21 13.39 -1.33
N LEU A 300 0.06 12.47 -2.25
CA LEU A 300 -0.89 11.46 -2.74
C LEU A 300 -0.43 10.01 -2.49
N ASP A 301 0.53 9.80 -1.58
CA ASP A 301 0.88 8.45 -1.14
C ASP A 301 -0.30 7.77 -0.42
N LYS A 302 -0.44 6.45 -0.55
CA LYS A 302 -1.49 5.69 0.16
C LYS A 302 -1.41 5.90 1.68
N VAL A 303 -2.57 5.98 2.32
CA VAL A 303 -2.65 6.04 3.79
C VAL A 303 -2.19 4.70 4.37
N ARG A 304 -1.26 4.73 5.34
CA ARG A 304 -0.82 3.53 6.07
C ARG A 304 -1.79 3.26 7.22
N ARG A 305 -2.58 2.19 7.08
CA ARG A 305 -3.65 1.75 8.00
C ARG A 305 -3.89 0.24 7.83
N ASN A 306 -4.48 -0.42 8.82
CA ASN A 306 -5.02 -1.77 8.63
C ASN A 306 -6.33 -1.75 7.81
N ASN A 307 -6.27 -2.20 6.56
CA ASN A 307 -7.46 -2.31 5.71
C ASN A 307 -8.26 -3.60 5.98
N ARG A 308 -7.67 -4.64 6.59
CA ARG A 308 -8.40 -5.87 6.96
C ARG A 308 -9.34 -5.55 8.14
N ILE A 309 -10.58 -6.02 8.06
CA ILE A 309 -11.54 -5.93 9.17
C ILE A 309 -11.27 -7.09 10.13
N VAL A 310 -10.86 -6.76 11.35
CA VAL A 310 -10.64 -7.72 12.44
C VAL A 310 -12.00 -8.03 13.09
N VAL A 311 -12.26 -9.31 13.34
CA VAL A 311 -13.54 -9.77 13.88
C VAL A 311 -13.33 -10.81 14.96
N GLU A 312 -14.26 -10.88 15.90
CA GLU A 312 -14.37 -11.96 16.87
C GLU A 312 -15.54 -12.89 16.46
N ARG A 313 -15.31 -14.21 16.42
CA ARG A 313 -16.34 -15.21 16.13
C ARG A 313 -16.68 -15.98 17.39
N VAL A 314 -17.96 -16.11 17.71
CA VAL A 314 -18.43 -16.79 18.92
C VAL A 314 -19.39 -17.90 18.53
N SER A 315 -19.13 -19.14 18.96
CA SER A 315 -20.00 -20.30 18.72
C SER A 315 -20.27 -21.07 20.02
N SER A 316 -21.53 -21.20 20.44
CA SER A 316 -21.97 -22.03 21.56
C SER A 316 -21.11 -21.94 22.84
N GLY A 317 -20.69 -20.73 23.22
CA GLY A 317 -19.87 -20.47 24.43
C GLY A 317 -18.36 -20.57 24.23
N VAL A 318 -17.88 -20.96 23.05
CA VAL A 318 -16.48 -20.89 22.63
C VAL A 318 -16.29 -19.61 21.82
N VAL A 319 -15.40 -18.74 22.28
CA VAL A 319 -14.94 -17.58 21.52
C VAL A 319 -13.74 -18.03 20.71
N ILE A 320 -13.82 -17.87 19.40
CA ILE A 320 -12.76 -18.14 18.45
C ILE A 320 -12.37 -16.81 17.83
N THR A 321 -11.25 -16.30 18.29
CA THR A 321 -10.49 -15.25 17.63
C THR A 321 -9.34 -16.01 17.00
N ARG A 322 -9.58 -16.64 15.84
CA ARG A 322 -8.59 -17.56 15.26
C ARG A 322 -7.46 -16.75 14.61
N GLY A 323 -6.25 -16.93 15.11
CA GLY A 323 -5.11 -17.31 14.26
C GLY A 323 -5.02 -18.83 14.29
N ASP A 324 -5.24 -19.45 13.13
CA ASP A 324 -4.90 -20.83 12.72
C ASP A 324 -5.50 -21.07 11.34
#